data_AF-A0A0J8QX85-F1
#
_entry.id   AF-A0A0J8QX85-F1
#
_cell.length_a   1.000
_cell.length_b   1.000
_cell.length_c   1.000
_cell.angle_alpha   90.00
_cell.angle_beta   90.00
_cell.angle_gamma   90.00
#
_symmetry.space_group_name_H-M   'P 1'
#
loop_
_entity.id
_entity.type
_entity.pdbx_description
1 polymer ?
#
loop_
_entity_poly.entity_id
_entity_poly.type
_entity_poly.pdbx_seq_one_letter_code
_entity_poly.pdbx_strand_id
1 'polypeptide(L)'
;MFHKFVGRDDEDPIFNPRQPGEEEEGEGTNLADLILEKIAAYEAKQSGQPQIIGGGLPEDAVQLPAKAVEVYEKVGFLLSRYKSGPLPKPFKILPTLPHWDTLLDITQPDKWTSNSIYAATRIFISAKPHIAQHFISVVLLDRVREEIRENKKLHVHIYNALKKALYKPACFFKGFLFPLVAGGTCTLREAHIVSSVIARVSIPVLHSAAALLRLCEISAEQTSTSLTSEGTGATNIFIRVFLQKKYALPYKVIDALVFHFLRFRAVQPQETDGDTDMNDPSAAKAHKLPVLWHQSLLVFAQRYRNDITEDQREALLDLLLVAGHKDIGPEVRRELLAGRGRGVMAPELQQQNNGGDDTMDVTM
;
A
#
# COMPACT_ATOMS: atom_id res chain seq x y z
N MET A 1 -94.88 -20.02 -38.86
CA MET A 1 -93.78 -19.40 -39.63
C MET A 1 -93.71 -17.94 -39.22
N PHE A 2 -92.56 -17.58 -38.66
CA PHE A 2 -92.19 -16.26 -38.19
C PHE A 2 -91.82 -15.37 -39.38
N HIS A 3 -91.90 -14.05 -39.17
CA HIS A 3 -90.99 -12.98 -39.61
C HIS A 3 -91.80 -11.67 -39.64
N LYS A 4 -92.03 -11.15 -38.43
CA LYS A 4 -92.21 -9.73 -38.15
C LYS A 4 -90.77 -9.21 -37.94
N PHE A 5 -90.46 -7.99 -38.34
CA PHE A 5 -89.11 -7.38 -38.34
C PHE A 5 -88.28 -7.67 -39.61
N VAL A 6 -88.61 -7.00 -40.72
CA VAL A 6 -87.73 -6.12 -41.53
C VAL A 6 -88.65 -5.48 -42.59
N GLY A 7 -88.68 -4.14 -42.64
CA GLY A 7 -89.41 -3.38 -43.64
C GLY A 7 -88.67 -3.40 -44.97
N ARG A 8 -89.41 -3.41 -46.08
CA ARG A 8 -88.86 -3.21 -47.43
C ARG A 8 -87.95 -1.98 -47.45
N ASP A 9 -86.76 -2.14 -48.00
CA ASP A 9 -85.75 -1.12 -48.34
C ASP A 9 -84.43 -1.15 -47.54
N ASP A 10 -84.03 -2.31 -47.00
CA ASP A 10 -82.63 -2.55 -46.60
C ASP A 10 -81.81 -3.07 -47.81
N GLU A 11 -81.00 -2.20 -48.41
CA GLU A 11 -79.98 -2.59 -49.40
C GLU A 11 -78.73 -3.16 -48.72
N ASP A 12 -78.22 -4.27 -49.27
CA ASP A 12 -77.09 -5.03 -48.76
C ASP A 12 -75.78 -4.21 -48.72
N PRO A 13 -75.06 -4.15 -47.59
CA PRO A 13 -73.87 -3.31 -47.41
C PRO A 13 -72.61 -3.83 -48.16
N ILE A 14 -72.74 -4.86 -49.01
CA ILE A 14 -71.64 -5.39 -49.83
C ILE A 14 -71.37 -4.52 -51.07
N PHE A 15 -72.34 -3.73 -51.54
CA PHE A 15 -72.26 -3.10 -52.87
C PHE A 15 -71.95 -1.59 -52.89
N ASN A 16 -71.63 -0.95 -51.76
CA ASN A 16 -71.25 0.48 -51.77
C ASN A 16 -70.15 0.83 -50.76
N PRO A 17 -68.86 0.89 -51.16
CA PRO A 17 -67.78 1.35 -50.30
C PRO A 17 -67.80 2.88 -50.20
N ARG A 18 -68.13 3.39 -49.01
CA ARG A 18 -68.13 4.84 -48.71
C ARG A 18 -66.68 5.38 -48.70
N GLN A 19 -66.46 6.51 -49.36
CA GLN A 19 -65.18 7.25 -49.37
C GLN A 19 -64.86 7.84 -47.99
N PRO A 20 -63.56 8.04 -47.65
CA PRO A 20 -63.13 8.45 -46.32
C PRO A 20 -63.25 9.96 -46.17
N GLY A 21 -64.02 10.44 -45.19
CA GLY A 21 -64.13 11.89 -45.00
C GLY A 21 -64.93 12.41 -43.83
N GLU A 22 -65.68 11.59 -43.09
CA GLU A 22 -66.45 12.09 -41.93
C GLU A 22 -66.49 10.99 -40.85
N GLU A 23 -65.49 10.96 -39.98
CA GLU A 23 -65.54 10.24 -38.70
C GLU A 23 -65.63 11.27 -37.58
N GLU A 24 -66.69 11.15 -36.79
CA GLU A 24 -66.90 11.86 -35.53
C GLU A 24 -65.72 11.57 -34.57
N GLU A 25 -65.03 12.63 -34.13
CA GLU A 25 -63.99 12.58 -33.10
C GLU A 25 -64.59 12.20 -31.73
N GLY A 26 -64.81 10.90 -31.53
CA GLY A 26 -64.82 10.31 -30.20
C GLY A 26 -63.40 9.96 -29.81
N GLU A 27 -62.83 10.68 -28.84
CA GLU A 27 -61.56 10.36 -28.17
C GLU A 27 -61.62 8.94 -27.55
N GLY A 28 -61.38 7.93 -28.37
CA GLY A 28 -61.11 6.59 -27.91
C GLY A 28 -59.71 6.57 -27.33
N THR A 29 -59.59 6.54 -25.99
CA THR A 29 -58.31 6.30 -25.31
C THR A 29 -57.65 5.06 -25.90
N ASN A 30 -56.62 5.30 -26.71
CA ASN A 30 -55.90 4.26 -27.43
C ASN A 30 -55.18 3.37 -26.40
N LEU A 31 -55.50 2.07 -26.43
CA LEU A 31 -54.96 1.11 -25.48
C LEU A 31 -53.42 1.05 -25.58
N ALA A 32 -52.85 1.32 -26.76
CA ALA A 32 -51.42 1.43 -26.96
C ALA A 32 -50.81 2.60 -26.16
N ASP A 33 -51.50 3.74 -26.09
CA ASP A 33 -51.03 4.91 -25.35
C ASP A 33 -51.16 4.70 -23.84
N LEU A 34 -52.24 4.05 -23.39
CA LEU A 34 -52.39 3.60 -21.99
C LEU A 34 -51.33 2.56 -21.58
N ILE A 35 -50.94 1.67 -22.49
CA ILE A 35 -49.89 0.67 -22.25
C ILE A 35 -48.52 1.36 -22.23
N LEU A 36 -48.23 2.27 -23.15
CA LEU A 36 -46.99 3.05 -23.20
C LEU A 36 -46.86 3.95 -21.97
N GLU A 37 -47.94 4.58 -21.52
CA GLU A 37 -47.96 5.39 -20.30
C GLU A 37 -47.76 4.52 -19.05
N LYS A 38 -48.35 3.33 -18.98
CA LYS A 38 -48.10 2.38 -17.88
C LYS A 38 -46.67 1.84 -17.88
N ILE A 39 -46.10 1.55 -19.05
CA ILE A 39 -44.70 1.12 -19.18
C ILE A 39 -43.78 2.27 -18.77
N ALA A 40 -44.01 3.49 -19.26
CA ALA A 40 -43.24 4.67 -18.87
C ALA A 40 -43.37 4.98 -17.37
N ALA A 41 -44.55 4.85 -16.78
CA ALA A 41 -44.75 5.04 -15.33
C ALA A 41 -44.12 3.93 -14.49
N TYR A 42 -44.08 2.69 -15.00
CA TYR A 42 -43.42 1.56 -14.35
C TYR A 42 -41.90 1.66 -14.45
N GLU A 43 -41.38 2.05 -15.62
CA GLU A 43 -39.98 2.34 -15.86
C GLU A 43 -39.52 3.57 -15.08
N ALA A 44 -40.32 4.63 -14.96
CA ALA A 44 -40.04 5.79 -14.11
C ALA A 44 -40.10 5.46 -12.60
N LYS A 45 -40.90 4.45 -12.19
CA LYS A 45 -40.90 3.93 -10.82
C LYS A 45 -39.75 2.95 -10.55
N GLN A 46 -39.24 2.24 -11.56
CA GLN A 46 -38.10 1.32 -11.44
C GLN A 46 -36.75 2.01 -11.62
N SER A 47 -36.69 3.06 -12.46
CA SER A 47 -35.55 3.96 -12.57
C SER A 47 -35.63 4.97 -11.44
N GLY A 48 -35.23 4.53 -10.24
CA GLY A 48 -34.94 5.46 -9.16
C GLY A 48 -33.99 6.53 -9.71
N GLN A 49 -34.39 7.82 -9.61
CA GLN A 49 -33.55 8.93 -10.04
C GLN A 49 -32.12 8.70 -9.53
N PRO A 50 -31.10 8.75 -10.41
CA PRO A 50 -29.73 8.54 -9.98
C PRO A 50 -29.42 9.58 -8.90
N GLN A 51 -29.11 9.11 -7.70
CA GLN A 51 -28.66 10.01 -6.65
C GLN A 51 -27.24 10.44 -7.01
N ILE A 52 -27.09 11.74 -7.23
CA ILE A 52 -25.78 12.36 -7.43
C ILE A 52 -25.13 12.48 -6.04
N ILE A 53 -24.09 11.67 -5.79
CA ILE A 53 -23.33 11.71 -4.54
C ILE A 53 -21.85 11.88 -4.90
N GLY A 54 -21.30 13.05 -4.54
CA GLY A 54 -19.89 13.41 -4.74
C GLY A 54 -19.66 14.88 -4.39
N GLY A 55 -18.75 15.15 -3.45
CA GLY A 55 -18.31 16.51 -3.10
C GLY A 55 -17.24 16.98 -4.07
N GLY A 56 -17.65 17.67 -5.15
CA GLY A 56 -16.78 18.18 -6.20
C GLY A 56 -17.54 18.93 -7.30
N LEU A 57 -16.83 19.31 -8.37
CA LEU A 57 -17.42 19.91 -9.58
C LEU A 57 -18.42 18.91 -10.23
N PRO A 58 -19.48 19.37 -10.91
CA PRO A 58 -20.54 18.51 -11.47
C PRO A 58 -20.05 17.43 -12.46
N GLU A 59 -18.84 17.58 -12.98
CA GLU A 59 -18.17 16.67 -13.92
C GLU A 59 -17.66 15.37 -13.27
N ASP A 60 -17.47 15.34 -11.94
CA ASP A 60 -17.03 14.14 -11.18
C ASP A 60 -18.20 13.33 -10.60
N ALA A 61 -19.44 13.73 -10.89
CA ALA A 61 -20.65 13.08 -10.38
C ALA A 61 -20.90 11.71 -11.04
N VAL A 62 -20.50 10.64 -10.35
CA VAL A 62 -20.84 9.26 -10.75
C VAL A 62 -22.32 9.01 -10.46
N GLN A 63 -23.10 8.74 -11.51
CA GLN A 63 -24.50 8.34 -11.37
C GLN A 63 -24.58 6.87 -10.92
N LEU A 64 -24.79 6.65 -9.62
CA LEU A 64 -25.05 5.32 -9.07
C LEU A 64 -26.56 5.07 -9.00
N PRO A 65 -27.04 3.86 -9.36
CA PRO A 65 -28.44 3.51 -9.15
C PRO A 65 -28.80 3.64 -7.66
N ALA A 66 -29.91 4.30 -7.32
CA ALA A 66 -30.32 4.53 -5.93
C ALA A 66 -30.37 3.23 -5.10
N LYS A 67 -30.82 2.14 -5.72
CA LYS A 67 -30.86 0.81 -5.10
C LYS A 67 -29.46 0.28 -4.71
N ALA A 68 -28.43 0.59 -5.48
CA ALA A 68 -27.06 0.18 -5.15
C ALA A 68 -26.57 0.95 -3.91
N VAL A 69 -26.83 2.25 -3.85
CA VAL A 69 -26.51 3.10 -2.68
C VAL A 69 -27.17 2.54 -1.42
N GLU A 70 -28.49 2.33 -1.43
CA GLU A 70 -29.22 1.78 -0.29
C GLU A 70 -28.68 0.42 0.18
N VAL A 71 -28.28 -0.45 -0.76
CA VAL A 71 -27.73 -1.77 -0.43
C VAL A 71 -26.37 -1.61 0.25
N TYR A 72 -25.49 -0.74 -0.24
CA TYR A 72 -24.16 -0.56 0.31
C TYR A 72 -24.14 0.23 1.62
N GLU A 73 -25.08 1.16 1.83
CA GLU A 73 -25.31 1.78 3.14
C GLU A 73 -25.68 0.73 4.19
N LYS A 74 -26.61 -0.18 3.86
CA LYS A 74 -26.99 -1.30 4.74
C LYS A 74 -25.82 -2.24 4.99
N VAL A 75 -24.96 -2.47 4.00
CA VAL A 75 -23.72 -3.24 4.17
C VAL A 75 -22.78 -2.53 5.15
N GLY A 76 -22.57 -1.21 5.03
CA GLY A 76 -21.77 -0.43 5.98
C GLY A 76 -22.29 -0.56 7.42
N PHE A 77 -23.60 -0.45 7.60
CA PHE A 77 -24.25 -0.65 8.91
C PHE A 77 -24.11 -2.07 9.48
N LEU A 78 -23.93 -3.08 8.64
CA LEU A 78 -23.60 -4.44 9.09
C LEU A 78 -22.13 -4.54 9.50
N LEU A 79 -21.23 -3.92 8.75
CA LEU A 79 -19.78 -3.94 8.99
C LEU A 79 -19.37 -3.15 10.25
N SER A 80 -20.16 -2.17 10.68
CA SER A 80 -19.91 -1.41 11.91
C SER A 80 -20.13 -2.21 13.21
N ARG A 81 -20.84 -3.34 13.13
CA ARG A 81 -21.11 -4.25 14.27
C ARG A 81 -20.66 -5.68 14.05
N TYR A 82 -20.10 -5.99 12.88
CA TYR A 82 -19.65 -7.33 12.54
C TYR A 82 -18.55 -7.82 13.48
N LYS A 83 -18.65 -9.09 13.90
CA LYS A 83 -17.68 -9.76 14.76
C LYS A 83 -17.20 -11.08 14.14
N SER A 84 -18.13 -11.92 13.68
CA SER A 84 -17.86 -13.26 13.16
C SER A 84 -18.94 -13.66 12.14
N GLY A 85 -18.71 -14.78 11.46
CA GLY A 85 -19.62 -15.30 10.44
C GLY A 85 -19.30 -14.82 9.02
N PRO A 86 -20.09 -15.22 8.02
CA PRO A 86 -19.86 -14.84 6.63
C PRO A 86 -20.16 -13.36 6.40
N LEU A 87 -19.28 -12.69 5.64
CA LEU A 87 -19.56 -11.34 5.16
C LEU A 87 -20.72 -11.31 4.15
N PRO A 88 -21.48 -10.20 4.07
CA PRO A 88 -22.55 -10.03 3.09
C PRO A 88 -22.08 -10.32 1.66
N LYS A 89 -22.91 -11.00 0.86
CA LYS A 89 -22.58 -11.31 -0.54
C LYS A 89 -22.26 -10.06 -1.37
N PRO A 90 -23.00 -8.94 -1.27
CA PRO A 90 -22.67 -7.71 -2.01
C PRO A 90 -21.24 -7.21 -1.69
N PHE A 91 -20.85 -7.24 -0.42
CA PHE A 91 -19.50 -6.82 -0.02
C PHE A 91 -18.39 -7.71 -0.60
N LYS A 92 -18.63 -9.03 -0.70
CA LYS A 92 -17.64 -9.97 -1.25
C LYS A 92 -17.35 -9.74 -2.73
N ILE A 93 -18.35 -9.30 -3.49
CA ILE A 93 -18.20 -9.02 -4.93
C ILE A 93 -17.75 -7.59 -5.20
N LEU A 94 -17.73 -6.71 -4.20
CA LEU A 94 -17.45 -5.28 -4.38
C LEU A 94 -16.16 -5.00 -5.17
N PRO A 95 -15.01 -5.68 -4.95
CA PRO A 95 -13.80 -5.46 -5.74
C PRO A 95 -13.90 -5.84 -7.23
N THR A 96 -14.99 -6.47 -7.66
CA THR A 96 -15.25 -6.87 -9.05
C THR A 96 -16.18 -5.90 -9.78
N LEU A 97 -16.84 -5.02 -9.03
CA LEU A 97 -17.81 -4.09 -9.58
C LEU A 97 -17.12 -2.88 -10.23
N PRO A 98 -17.78 -2.24 -11.22
CA PRO A 98 -17.38 -0.91 -11.65
C PRO A 98 -17.65 0.09 -10.53
N HIS A 99 -16.86 1.17 -10.43
CA HIS A 99 -16.99 2.21 -9.39
C HIS A 99 -16.94 1.63 -7.96
N TRP A 100 -16.14 0.56 -7.77
CA TRP A 100 -15.99 -0.14 -6.49
C TRP A 100 -15.45 0.77 -5.38
N ASP A 101 -14.69 1.79 -5.75
CA ASP A 101 -14.13 2.84 -4.89
C ASP A 101 -15.23 3.72 -4.30
N THR A 102 -16.13 4.25 -5.12
CA THR A 102 -17.29 5.01 -4.62
C THR A 102 -18.21 4.13 -3.77
N LEU A 103 -18.44 2.88 -4.17
CA LEU A 103 -19.23 1.93 -3.38
C LEU A 103 -18.56 1.57 -2.05
N LEU A 104 -17.22 1.53 -2.01
CA LEU A 104 -16.47 1.34 -0.77
C LEU A 104 -16.65 2.53 0.17
N ASP A 105 -16.61 3.76 -0.34
CA ASP A 105 -16.81 4.96 0.49
C ASP A 105 -18.21 5.02 1.10
N ILE A 106 -19.25 4.63 0.35
CA ILE A 106 -20.63 4.53 0.84
C ILE A 106 -20.74 3.60 2.05
N THR A 107 -19.92 2.54 2.11
CA THR A 107 -19.94 1.60 3.24
C THR A 107 -19.29 2.16 4.52
N GLN A 108 -18.78 3.40 4.51
CA GLN A 108 -18.18 4.11 5.63
C GLN A 108 -17.08 3.29 6.36
N PRO A 109 -15.91 3.08 5.72
CA PRO A 109 -14.84 2.25 6.27
C PRO A 109 -14.29 2.72 7.62
N ASP A 110 -14.42 4.00 7.93
CA ASP A 110 -14.08 4.64 9.22
C ASP A 110 -14.87 4.03 10.40
N LYS A 111 -16.12 3.63 10.17
CA LYS A 111 -17.01 3.06 11.19
C LYS A 111 -16.91 1.55 11.32
N TRP A 112 -16.08 0.89 10.52
CA TRP A 112 -15.95 -0.56 10.54
C TRP A 112 -15.30 -1.07 11.82
N THR A 113 -15.76 -2.23 12.30
CA THR A 113 -15.05 -2.91 13.39
C THR A 113 -13.66 -3.38 12.94
N SER A 114 -12.74 -3.57 13.90
CA SER A 114 -11.43 -4.16 13.61
C SER A 114 -11.53 -5.57 12.97
N ASN A 115 -12.63 -6.31 13.24
CA ASN A 115 -12.91 -7.61 12.63
C ASN A 115 -13.29 -7.45 11.15
N SER A 116 -14.11 -6.46 10.83
CA SER A 116 -14.49 -6.09 9.46
C SER A 116 -13.27 -5.69 8.65
N ILE A 117 -12.39 -4.85 9.21
CA ILE A 117 -11.14 -4.44 8.53
C ILE A 117 -10.30 -5.66 8.15
N TYR A 118 -10.12 -6.61 9.08
CA TYR A 118 -9.38 -7.85 8.78
C TYR A 118 -10.04 -8.70 7.69
N ALA A 119 -11.36 -8.87 7.76
CA ALA A 119 -12.10 -9.67 6.80
C ALA A 119 -12.14 -9.01 5.41
N ALA A 120 -12.34 -7.69 5.35
CA ALA A 120 -12.24 -6.87 4.15
C ALA A 120 -10.86 -6.95 3.52
N THR A 121 -9.79 -6.79 4.32
CA THR A 121 -8.41 -6.91 3.83
C THR A 121 -8.17 -8.23 3.11
N ARG A 122 -8.68 -9.35 3.63
CA ARG A 122 -8.52 -10.65 2.94
C ARG A 122 -9.18 -10.69 1.56
N ILE A 123 -10.31 -10.02 1.39
CA ILE A 123 -11.04 -9.94 0.12
C ILE A 123 -10.30 -9.02 -0.85
N PHE A 124 -10.02 -7.78 -0.45
CA PHE A 124 -9.40 -6.78 -1.31
C PHE A 124 -7.97 -7.12 -1.71
N ILE A 125 -7.19 -7.72 -0.81
CA ILE A 125 -5.82 -8.17 -1.15
C ILE A 125 -5.84 -9.33 -2.14
N SER A 126 -6.96 -10.03 -2.32
CA SER A 126 -7.07 -11.06 -3.36
C SER A 126 -7.44 -10.48 -4.73
N ALA A 127 -7.83 -9.19 -4.80
CA ALA A 127 -8.24 -8.52 -6.03
C ALA A 127 -7.06 -8.06 -6.91
N LYS A 128 -7.38 -7.34 -7.99
CA LYS A 128 -6.39 -6.75 -8.90
C LYS A 128 -5.44 -5.79 -8.14
N PRO A 129 -4.16 -5.68 -8.54
CA PRO A 129 -3.17 -4.88 -7.80
C PRO A 129 -3.55 -3.43 -7.54
N HIS A 130 -4.17 -2.73 -8.50
CA HIS A 130 -4.59 -1.34 -8.32
C HIS A 130 -5.68 -1.20 -7.25
N ILE A 131 -6.64 -2.13 -7.22
CA ILE A 131 -7.72 -2.19 -6.22
C ILE A 131 -7.15 -2.44 -4.83
N ALA A 132 -6.27 -3.43 -4.72
CA ALA A 132 -5.61 -3.76 -3.46
C ALA A 132 -4.78 -2.57 -2.94
N GLN A 133 -4.02 -1.90 -3.81
CA GLN A 133 -3.21 -0.73 -3.42
C GLN A 133 -4.08 0.43 -2.94
N HIS A 134 -5.18 0.74 -3.64
CA HIS A 134 -6.09 1.82 -3.24
C HIS A 134 -6.80 1.49 -1.92
N PHE A 135 -7.30 0.26 -1.73
CA PHE A 135 -7.85 -0.16 -0.43
C PHE A 135 -6.84 -0.01 0.71
N ILE A 136 -5.59 -0.43 0.49
CA ILE A 136 -4.53 -0.26 1.48
C ILE A 136 -4.31 1.22 1.80
N SER A 137 -4.30 2.09 0.78
CA SER A 137 -4.02 3.51 0.92
C SER A 137 -5.13 4.29 1.60
N VAL A 138 -6.39 4.02 1.26
CA VAL A 138 -7.55 4.82 1.71
C VAL A 138 -8.16 4.25 2.98
N VAL A 139 -8.13 2.93 3.18
CA VAL A 139 -8.77 2.29 4.35
C VAL A 139 -7.75 1.86 5.39
N LEU A 140 -6.77 1.04 4.99
CA LEU A 140 -5.89 0.39 5.96
C LEU A 140 -4.88 1.35 6.58
N LEU A 141 -4.31 2.26 5.79
CA LEU A 141 -3.34 3.27 6.26
C LEU A 141 -3.96 4.15 7.35
N ASP A 142 -5.07 4.82 7.03
CA ASP A 142 -5.72 5.76 7.94
C ASP A 142 -6.21 5.08 9.21
N ARG A 143 -6.81 3.88 9.07
CA ARG A 143 -7.28 3.11 10.23
C ARG A 143 -6.14 2.74 11.19
N VAL A 144 -4.98 2.37 10.67
CA VAL A 144 -3.81 2.02 11.51
C VAL A 144 -3.27 3.25 12.23
N ARG A 145 -3.16 4.38 11.52
CA ARG A 145 -2.66 5.63 12.11
C ARG A 145 -3.58 6.12 13.22
N GLU A 146 -4.89 6.11 13.00
CA GLU A 146 -5.87 6.51 14.01
C GLU A 146 -5.79 5.61 15.25
N GLU A 147 -5.80 4.29 15.07
CA GLU A 147 -5.79 3.37 16.20
C GLU A 147 -4.51 3.49 17.05
N ILE A 148 -3.35 3.71 16.43
CA ILE A 148 -2.09 3.96 17.14
C ILE A 148 -2.10 5.33 17.82
N ARG A 149 -2.69 6.35 17.19
CA ARG A 149 -2.80 7.69 17.77
C ARG A 149 -3.66 7.69 19.02
N GLU A 150 -4.83 7.05 18.98
CA GLU A 150 -5.77 6.97 20.11
C GLU A 150 -5.27 6.03 21.21
N ASN A 151 -5.02 4.76 20.88
CA ASN A 151 -4.81 3.71 21.88
C ASN A 151 -3.33 3.48 22.24
N LYS A 152 -2.41 4.08 21.48
CA LYS A 152 -0.96 3.86 21.57
C LYS A 152 -0.53 2.39 21.37
N LYS A 153 -1.46 1.54 20.94
CA LYS A 153 -1.32 0.11 20.65
C LYS A 153 -2.19 -0.22 19.46
N LEU A 154 -1.83 -1.26 18.70
CA LEU A 154 -2.61 -1.69 17.55
C LEU A 154 -3.45 -2.92 17.89
N HIS A 155 -4.71 -2.94 17.49
CA HIS A 155 -5.59 -4.07 17.75
C HIS A 155 -5.15 -5.30 16.95
N VAL A 156 -5.31 -6.50 17.53
CA VAL A 156 -4.80 -7.75 16.96
C VAL A 156 -5.35 -8.06 15.56
N HIS A 157 -6.63 -7.74 15.30
CA HIS A 157 -7.22 -7.92 13.96
C HIS A 157 -6.63 -6.97 12.92
N ILE A 158 -6.33 -5.72 13.28
CA ILE A 158 -5.69 -4.76 12.37
C ILE A 158 -4.21 -5.13 12.16
N TYR A 159 -3.53 -5.60 13.20
CA TYR A 159 -2.20 -6.20 13.07
C TYR A 159 -2.20 -7.39 12.10
N ASN A 160 -3.19 -8.29 12.20
CA ASN A 160 -3.35 -9.40 11.28
C ASN A 160 -3.76 -8.94 9.87
N ALA A 161 -4.48 -7.82 9.74
CA ALA A 161 -4.79 -7.19 8.46
C ALA A 161 -3.51 -6.73 7.78
N LEU A 162 -2.60 -6.06 8.48
CA LEU A 162 -1.28 -5.69 7.95
C LEU A 162 -0.46 -6.91 7.50
N LYS A 163 -0.46 -7.98 8.29
CA LYS A 163 0.18 -9.25 7.89
C LYS A 163 -0.40 -9.81 6.60
N LYS A 164 -1.72 -9.71 6.40
CA LYS A 164 -2.38 -10.17 5.18
C LYS A 164 -2.14 -9.22 4.01
N ALA A 165 -2.08 -7.91 4.23
CA ALA A 165 -1.76 -6.94 3.18
C ALA A 165 -0.38 -7.19 2.55
N LEU A 166 0.59 -7.64 3.34
CA LEU A 166 1.93 -8.02 2.85
C LEU A 166 1.95 -9.25 1.92
N TYR A 167 0.84 -9.96 1.71
CA TYR A 167 0.76 -11.03 0.70
C TYR A 167 0.83 -10.46 -0.73
N LYS A 168 0.60 -9.15 -0.91
CA LYS A 168 0.94 -8.38 -2.12
C LYS A 168 1.94 -7.26 -1.77
N PRO A 169 3.25 -7.56 -1.68
CA PRO A 169 4.26 -6.61 -1.20
C PRO A 169 4.32 -5.30 -1.98
N ALA A 170 4.21 -5.34 -3.31
CA ALA A 170 4.23 -4.13 -4.14
C ALA A 170 3.11 -3.14 -3.77
N CYS A 171 1.90 -3.64 -3.55
CA CYS A 171 0.75 -2.83 -3.13
C CYS A 171 0.91 -2.33 -1.71
N PHE A 172 1.45 -3.17 -0.80
CA PHE A 172 1.73 -2.75 0.58
C PHE A 172 2.77 -1.63 0.62
N PHE A 173 3.86 -1.72 -0.14
CA PHE A 173 4.89 -0.69 -0.11
C PHE A 173 4.40 0.64 -0.69
N LYS A 174 3.74 0.61 -1.85
CA LYS A 174 3.24 1.83 -2.51
C LYS A 174 2.02 2.44 -1.82
N GLY A 175 1.12 1.61 -1.29
CA GLY A 175 -0.13 2.07 -0.65
C GLY A 175 -0.03 2.29 0.85
N PHE A 176 0.95 1.68 1.54
CA PHE A 176 1.07 1.79 3.00
C PHE A 176 2.41 2.35 3.44
N LEU A 177 3.51 1.64 3.17
CA LEU A 177 4.80 1.94 3.79
C LEU A 177 5.36 3.30 3.33
N PHE A 178 5.42 3.55 2.02
CA PHE A 178 5.98 4.78 1.51
C PHE A 178 5.15 6.01 1.87
N PRO A 179 3.80 6.03 1.72
CA PRO A 179 3.00 7.15 2.18
C PRO A 179 3.15 7.41 3.68
N LEU A 180 3.23 6.34 4.50
CA LEU A 180 3.44 6.46 5.93
C LEU A 180 4.74 7.21 6.25
N VAL A 181 5.87 6.79 5.65
CA VAL A 181 7.17 7.41 5.95
C VAL A 181 7.38 8.74 5.24
N ALA A 182 6.92 8.91 4.01
CA ALA A 182 7.15 10.10 3.19
C ALA A 182 6.37 11.32 3.70
N GLY A 183 5.21 11.11 4.34
CA GLY A 183 4.38 12.19 4.86
C GLY A 183 4.97 12.98 6.04
N GLY A 184 6.20 12.69 6.48
CA GLY A 184 6.92 13.42 7.54
C GLY A 184 6.31 13.32 8.94
N THR A 185 5.15 12.67 9.07
CA THR A 185 4.34 12.56 10.28
C THR A 185 4.37 11.16 10.88
N CYS A 186 5.28 10.29 10.40
CA CYS A 186 5.49 8.96 10.94
C CYS A 186 6.19 9.04 12.29
N THR A 187 5.50 8.64 13.34
CA THR A 187 6.06 8.58 14.69
C THR A 187 6.92 7.32 14.89
N LEU A 188 7.85 7.37 15.84
CA LEU A 188 8.66 6.19 16.22
C LEU A 188 7.80 5.00 16.66
N ARG A 189 6.63 5.26 17.25
CA ARG A 189 5.69 4.22 17.70
C ARG A 189 5.01 3.53 16.53
N GLU A 190 4.52 4.30 15.55
CA GLU A 190 4.00 3.74 14.31
C GLU A 190 5.07 2.89 13.60
N ALA A 191 6.29 3.43 13.47
CA ALA A 191 7.41 2.73 12.85
C ALA A 191 7.75 1.42 13.57
N HIS A 192 7.78 1.40 14.91
CA HIS A 192 8.05 0.20 15.69
C HIS A 192 6.96 -0.88 15.50
N ILE A 193 5.68 -0.49 15.54
CA ILE A 193 4.56 -1.44 15.37
C ILE A 193 4.57 -2.02 13.95
N VAL A 194 4.66 -1.17 12.93
CA VAL A 194 4.61 -1.62 11.52
C VAL A 194 5.86 -2.43 11.16
N SER A 195 7.04 -2.02 11.62
CA SER A 195 8.28 -2.78 11.36
C SER A 195 8.24 -4.17 11.99
N SER A 196 7.56 -4.36 13.13
CA SER A 196 7.35 -5.70 13.71
C SER A 196 6.53 -6.63 12.80
N VAL A 197 5.59 -6.08 12.01
CA VAL A 197 4.83 -6.85 11.01
C VAL A 197 5.77 -7.28 9.87
N ILE A 198 6.56 -6.34 9.34
CA ILE A 198 7.52 -6.60 8.26
C ILE A 198 8.54 -7.65 8.71
N ALA A 199 9.05 -7.56 9.93
CA ALA A 199 10.00 -8.52 10.50
C ALA A 199 9.44 -9.95 10.52
N ARG A 200 8.14 -10.14 10.82
CA ARG A 200 7.51 -11.46 10.95
C ARG A 200 7.04 -12.08 9.63
N VAL A 201 6.77 -11.29 8.59
CA VAL A 201 6.26 -11.80 7.31
C VAL A 201 7.43 -12.04 6.34
N SER A 202 7.44 -13.16 5.64
CA SER A 202 8.40 -13.42 4.58
C SER A 202 8.05 -12.60 3.34
N ILE A 203 9.00 -11.85 2.80
CA ILE A 203 8.80 -10.95 1.66
C ILE A 203 9.79 -11.36 0.56
N PRO A 204 9.37 -11.48 -0.71
CA PRO A 204 10.29 -11.79 -1.80
C PRO A 204 11.44 -10.77 -1.91
N VAL A 205 12.62 -11.26 -2.28
CA VAL A 205 13.87 -10.49 -2.27
C VAL A 205 13.79 -9.22 -3.11
N LEU A 206 13.29 -9.30 -4.35
CA LEU A 206 13.22 -8.14 -5.25
C LEU A 206 12.32 -7.02 -4.73
N HIS A 207 11.21 -7.38 -4.08
CA HIS A 207 10.32 -6.39 -3.47
C HIS A 207 10.99 -5.71 -2.28
N SER A 208 11.70 -6.49 -1.45
CA SER A 208 12.46 -5.96 -0.31
C SER A 208 13.60 -5.05 -0.77
N ALA A 209 14.32 -5.42 -1.83
CA ALA A 209 15.38 -4.64 -2.43
C ALA A 209 14.87 -3.28 -2.95
N ALA A 210 13.76 -3.29 -3.70
CA ALA A 210 13.12 -2.06 -4.18
C ALA A 210 12.61 -1.18 -3.04
N ALA A 211 12.03 -1.78 -1.99
CA ALA A 211 11.59 -1.05 -0.80
C ALA A 211 12.77 -0.39 -0.07
N LEU A 212 13.87 -1.10 0.10
CA LEU A 212 15.06 -0.60 0.77
C LEU A 212 15.69 0.58 0.01
N LEU A 213 15.77 0.48 -1.32
CA LEU A 213 16.22 1.57 -2.18
C LEU A 213 15.35 2.82 -1.99
N ARG A 214 14.02 2.67 -2.08
CA ARG A 214 13.10 3.80 -1.92
C ARG A 214 13.12 4.39 -0.51
N LEU A 215 13.33 3.59 0.53
CA LEU A 215 13.52 4.09 1.90
C LEU A 215 14.81 4.92 2.03
N CYS A 216 15.90 4.51 1.37
CA CYS A 216 17.15 5.29 1.35
C CYS A 216 16.97 6.64 0.64
N GLU A 217 16.19 6.68 -0.44
CA GLU A 217 15.81 7.91 -1.15
C GLU A 217 14.92 8.82 -0.29
N ILE A 218 13.83 8.29 0.30
CA ILE A 218 12.95 9.09 1.18
C ILE A 218 13.74 9.64 2.37
N SER A 219 14.64 8.83 2.95
CA SER A 219 15.54 9.32 4.00
C SER A 219 16.44 10.45 3.51
N ALA A 220 16.86 10.44 2.24
CA ALA A 220 17.66 11.53 1.65
C ALA A 220 16.84 12.82 1.56
N GLU A 221 15.64 12.72 0.99
CA GLU A 221 14.68 13.81 0.83
C GLU A 221 14.32 14.45 2.19
N GLN A 222 14.21 13.64 3.24
CA GLN A 222 13.91 14.11 4.60
C GLN A 222 15.10 14.81 5.27
N THR A 223 16.31 14.28 5.14
CA THR A 223 17.52 14.88 5.72
C THR A 223 17.85 16.24 5.09
N SER A 224 17.50 16.47 3.82
CA SER A 224 17.69 17.78 3.18
C SER A 224 16.63 18.82 3.54
N THR A 225 15.43 18.40 3.97
CA THR A 225 14.24 19.27 4.02
C THR A 225 13.78 19.58 5.45
N SER A 226 14.14 18.78 6.46
CA SER A 226 13.69 19.00 7.84
C SER A 226 14.74 18.72 8.91
N LEU A 227 14.92 19.69 9.82
CA LEU A 227 15.69 19.62 11.07
C LEU A 227 15.08 18.65 12.11
N THR A 228 13.94 18.01 11.83
CA THR A 228 13.28 17.09 12.77
C THR A 228 13.90 15.69 12.72
N SER A 229 14.73 15.39 13.73
CA SER A 229 15.36 14.09 13.97
C SER A 229 14.39 12.88 13.96
N GLU A 230 13.08 13.10 14.16
CA GLU A 230 12.12 12.01 14.33
C GLU A 230 11.78 11.29 13.01
N GLY A 231 11.58 12.03 11.90
CA GLY A 231 11.25 11.44 10.60
C GLY A 231 12.37 10.54 10.05
N THR A 232 13.61 11.01 10.17
CA THR A 232 14.80 10.21 9.85
C THR A 232 14.93 9.00 10.78
N GLY A 233 14.57 9.14 12.07
CA GLY A 233 14.55 8.04 13.03
C GLY A 233 13.55 6.93 12.67
N ALA A 234 12.34 7.29 12.22
CA ALA A 234 11.32 6.33 11.80
C ALA A 234 11.75 5.51 10.58
N THR A 235 12.30 6.16 9.55
CA THR A 235 12.81 5.49 8.34
C THR A 235 13.96 4.53 8.66
N ASN A 236 14.86 4.90 9.57
CA ASN A 236 15.97 4.06 10.01
C ASN A 236 15.52 2.74 10.68
N ILE A 237 14.39 2.75 11.40
CA ILE A 237 13.80 1.53 11.97
C ILE A 237 13.43 0.53 10.87
N PHE A 238 12.84 1.00 9.77
CA PHE A 238 12.48 0.14 8.65
C PHE A 238 13.71 -0.39 7.91
N ILE A 239 14.69 0.46 7.63
CA ILE A 239 15.97 0.06 7.00
C ILE A 239 16.62 -1.06 7.82
N ARG A 240 16.70 -0.90 9.14
CA ARG A 240 17.21 -1.95 10.06
C ARG A 240 16.50 -3.27 9.88
N VAL A 241 15.17 -3.26 9.90
CA VAL A 241 14.36 -4.49 9.80
C VAL A 241 14.53 -5.18 8.45
N PHE A 242 14.65 -4.42 7.36
CA PHE A 242 14.96 -4.99 6.05
C PHE A 242 16.36 -5.59 5.99
N LEU A 243 17.38 -4.95 6.57
CA LEU A 243 18.73 -5.50 6.67
C LEU A 243 18.76 -6.80 7.50
N GLN A 244 17.96 -6.88 8.57
CA GLN A 244 17.83 -8.08 9.40
C GLN A 244 17.21 -9.27 8.66
N LYS A 245 16.56 -9.07 7.50
CA LYS A 245 16.12 -10.17 6.63
C LYS A 245 17.28 -10.90 5.95
N LYS A 246 18.47 -10.30 5.89
CA LYS A 246 19.70 -10.91 5.35
C LYS A 246 19.57 -11.45 3.93
N TYR A 247 18.72 -10.84 3.11
CA TYR A 247 18.58 -11.22 1.70
C TYR A 247 19.83 -10.89 0.89
N ALA A 248 20.02 -11.58 -0.24
CA ALA A 248 21.00 -11.18 -1.23
C ALA A 248 20.48 -9.92 -1.96
N LEU A 249 21.20 -8.81 -1.85
CA LEU A 249 20.77 -7.52 -2.40
C LEU A 249 21.49 -7.24 -3.73
N PRO A 250 20.81 -6.65 -4.73
CA PRO A 250 21.49 -6.11 -5.91
C PRO A 250 22.47 -5.00 -5.51
N TYR A 251 23.61 -4.90 -6.19
CA TYR A 251 24.65 -3.92 -5.87
C TYR A 251 24.16 -2.48 -5.82
N LYS A 252 23.23 -2.09 -6.72
CA LYS A 252 22.60 -0.76 -6.68
C LYS A 252 21.95 -0.43 -5.32
N VAL A 253 21.37 -1.42 -4.65
CA VAL A 253 20.77 -1.23 -3.32
C VAL A 253 21.85 -1.14 -2.24
N ILE A 254 22.93 -1.89 -2.39
CA ILE A 254 24.10 -1.84 -1.49
C ILE A 254 24.76 -0.47 -1.58
N ASP A 255 24.98 0.05 -2.79
CA ASP A 255 25.51 1.40 -3.02
C ASP A 255 24.61 2.44 -2.35
N ALA A 256 23.28 2.34 -2.53
CA ALA A 256 22.32 3.25 -1.89
C ALA A 256 22.36 3.19 -0.35
N LEU A 257 22.58 2.01 0.22
CA LEU A 257 22.76 1.85 1.68
C LEU A 257 24.06 2.48 2.16
N VAL A 258 25.16 2.30 1.42
CA VAL A 258 26.44 2.96 1.73
C VAL A 258 26.25 4.47 1.73
N PHE A 259 25.65 5.04 0.68
CA PHE A 259 25.35 6.47 0.62
C PHE A 259 24.41 6.93 1.74
N HIS A 260 23.42 6.11 2.09
CA HIS A 260 22.55 6.39 3.23
C HIS A 260 23.34 6.50 4.55
N PHE A 261 24.31 5.63 4.82
CA PHE A 261 25.13 5.74 6.03
C PHE A 261 26.09 6.93 5.97
N LEU A 262 26.78 7.13 4.84
CA LEU A 262 27.75 8.22 4.67
C LEU A 262 27.12 9.61 4.81
N ARG A 263 25.82 9.77 4.55
CA ARG A 263 25.12 11.06 4.71
C ARG A 263 25.21 11.62 6.13
N PHE A 264 25.32 10.75 7.14
CA PHE A 264 25.39 11.16 8.54
C PHE A 264 26.77 11.69 8.93
N ARG A 265 27.77 11.62 8.03
CA ARG A 265 29.07 12.28 8.20
C ARG A 265 28.93 13.82 8.21
N ALA A 266 28.03 14.38 7.40
CA ALA A 266 27.87 15.83 7.21
C ALA A 266 26.93 16.50 8.24
N VAL A 267 26.23 15.72 9.06
CA VAL A 267 25.23 16.22 10.04
C VAL A 267 25.88 16.58 11.38
N GLN A 268 27.18 16.32 11.55
CA GLN A 268 27.91 16.88 12.68
C GLN A 268 28.30 18.31 12.37
N PRO A 269 28.08 19.28 13.29
CA PRO A 269 28.58 20.62 13.10
C PRO A 269 30.09 20.51 12.88
N GLN A 270 30.54 20.97 11.71
CA GLN A 270 31.94 21.26 11.47
C GLN A 270 32.35 22.22 12.58
N GLU A 271 33.29 21.80 13.43
CA GLU A 271 33.93 22.68 14.40
C GLU A 271 34.44 23.88 13.60
N THR A 272 33.68 24.97 13.67
CA THR A 272 34.00 26.22 13.00
C THR A 272 35.00 26.87 13.92
N ASP A 273 36.24 26.91 13.47
CA ASP A 273 37.40 27.49 14.12
C ASP A 273 37.26 29.03 14.15
N GLY A 274 36.27 29.53 14.89
CA GLY A 274 35.90 30.93 14.91
C GLY A 274 34.93 31.25 16.03
N ASP A 275 35.49 31.67 17.17
CA ASP A 275 34.98 32.63 18.16
C ASP A 275 33.49 33.03 18.04
N THR A 276 32.58 32.06 18.21
CA THR A 276 31.13 32.30 18.21
C THR A 276 30.60 32.10 19.63
N ASP A 277 30.02 33.16 20.16
CA ASP A 277 29.50 33.34 21.51
C ASP A 277 28.82 32.08 22.09
N MET A 278 29.39 31.57 23.18
CA MET A 278 28.98 30.38 23.93
C MET A 278 27.72 30.65 24.78
N ASN A 279 26.60 31.00 24.17
CA ASN A 279 25.35 31.20 24.92
C ASN A 279 24.05 30.67 24.27
N ASP A 280 24.16 29.82 23.23
CA ASP A 280 23.00 29.05 22.74
C ASP A 280 23.15 27.55 23.08
N PRO A 281 22.45 27.03 24.10
CA PRO A 281 22.49 25.61 24.48
C PRO A 281 21.87 24.66 23.43
N SER A 282 21.39 25.18 22.29
CA SER A 282 20.88 24.37 21.18
C SER A 282 21.95 23.95 20.16
N ALA A 283 23.06 24.69 20.03
CA ALA A 283 24.10 24.43 19.03
C ALA A 283 25.11 23.34 19.47
N ALA A 284 25.28 23.13 20.78
CA ALA A 284 26.22 22.15 21.36
C ALA A 284 25.65 20.73 21.51
N LYS A 285 24.49 20.43 20.93
CA LYS A 285 24.05 19.04 20.75
C LYS A 285 24.66 18.52 19.45
N ALA A 286 25.95 18.18 19.47
CA ALA A 286 26.53 17.25 18.51
C ALA A 286 25.51 16.12 18.31
N HIS A 287 24.92 16.01 17.12
CA HIS A 287 23.80 15.10 16.85
C HIS A 287 24.26 13.66 17.01
N LYS A 288 24.25 13.16 18.25
CA LYS A 288 24.67 11.81 18.58
C LYS A 288 23.65 10.86 17.96
N LEU A 289 24.12 10.06 17.00
CA LEU A 289 23.26 9.16 16.26
C LEU A 289 22.62 8.13 17.21
N PRO A 290 21.34 7.76 17.00
CA PRO A 290 20.68 6.78 17.84
C PRO A 290 21.38 5.42 17.79
N VAL A 291 21.34 4.67 18.89
CA VAL A 291 21.88 3.29 18.96
C VAL A 291 21.32 2.40 17.84
N LEU A 292 20.06 2.58 17.47
CA LEU A 292 19.41 1.87 16.36
C LEU A 292 20.11 2.07 15.01
N TRP A 293 20.68 3.25 14.77
CA TRP A 293 21.45 3.53 13.56
C TRP A 293 22.74 2.72 13.54
N HIS A 294 23.51 2.74 14.63
CA HIS A 294 24.75 1.94 14.74
C HIS A 294 24.47 0.43 14.66
N GLN A 295 23.36 -0.03 15.25
CA GLN A 295 22.93 -1.42 15.10
C GLN A 295 22.56 -1.76 13.65
N SER A 296 22.01 -0.83 12.88
CA SER A 296 21.71 -1.02 11.45
C SER A 296 22.99 -1.12 10.64
N LEU A 297 23.96 -0.24 10.91
CA LEU A 297 25.28 -0.27 10.28
C LEU A 297 26.03 -1.58 10.60
N LEU A 298 25.93 -2.08 11.83
CA LEU A 298 26.51 -3.37 12.22
C LEU A 298 25.89 -4.53 11.44
N VAL A 299 24.56 -4.59 11.33
CA VAL A 299 23.89 -5.65 10.54
C VAL A 299 24.31 -5.58 9.07
N PHE A 300 24.46 -4.35 8.53
CA PHE A 300 24.97 -4.15 7.18
C PHE A 300 26.39 -4.71 7.04
N ALA A 301 27.33 -4.33 7.91
CA ALA A 301 28.71 -4.81 7.87
C ALA A 301 28.81 -6.34 8.02
N GLN A 302 28.06 -6.92 8.97
CA GLN A 302 28.04 -8.37 9.18
C GLN A 302 27.56 -9.18 7.96
N ARG A 303 26.70 -8.60 7.13
CA ARG A 303 26.09 -9.32 6.00
C ARG A 303 26.72 -8.98 4.65
N TYR A 304 27.02 -7.71 4.41
CA TYR A 304 27.37 -7.17 3.09
C TYR A 304 28.82 -6.68 2.99
N ARG A 305 29.70 -6.98 3.96
CA ARG A 305 31.13 -6.60 3.94
C ARG A 305 31.90 -7.06 2.69
N ASN A 306 31.41 -8.10 1.99
CA ASN A 306 32.02 -8.65 0.78
C ASN A 306 31.40 -8.11 -0.51
N ASP A 307 30.32 -7.34 -0.40
CA ASP A 307 29.54 -6.86 -1.53
C ASP A 307 29.76 -5.37 -1.81
N ILE A 308 30.66 -4.72 -1.04
CA ILE A 308 31.07 -3.32 -1.17
C ILE A 308 32.44 -3.20 -1.85
N THR A 309 32.71 -2.04 -2.44
CA THR A 309 34.05 -1.68 -2.98
C THR A 309 35.01 -1.26 -1.86
N GLU A 310 36.31 -1.23 -2.13
CA GLU A 310 37.29 -0.76 -1.15
C GLU A 310 37.13 0.73 -0.83
N ASP A 311 36.89 1.58 -1.82
CA ASP A 311 36.61 3.02 -1.61
C ASP A 311 35.40 3.23 -0.67
N GLN A 312 34.33 2.45 -0.87
CA GLN A 312 33.16 2.48 0.01
C GLN A 312 33.50 1.99 1.43
N ARG A 313 34.37 0.97 1.55
CA ARG A 313 34.81 0.46 2.85
C ARG A 313 35.61 1.51 3.60
N GLU A 314 36.57 2.15 2.96
CA GLU A 314 37.39 3.22 3.53
C GLU A 314 36.50 4.39 4.00
N ALA A 315 35.57 4.83 3.16
CA ALA A 315 34.62 5.89 3.54
C ALA A 315 33.76 5.52 4.76
N LEU A 316 33.36 4.25 4.91
CA LEU A 316 32.62 3.77 6.08
C LEU A 316 33.52 3.66 7.33
N LEU A 317 34.81 3.37 7.17
CA LEU A 317 35.77 3.38 8.27
C LEU A 317 36.02 4.81 8.77
N ASP A 318 36.15 5.78 7.86
CA ASP A 318 36.23 7.21 8.19
C ASP A 318 34.99 7.68 8.94
N LEU A 319 33.80 7.21 8.53
CA LEU A 319 32.55 7.49 9.24
C LEU A 319 32.57 6.99 10.69
N LEU A 320 33.23 5.87 10.99
CA LEU A 320 33.36 5.37 12.36
C LEU A 320 34.30 6.20 13.24
N LEU A 321 35.26 6.92 12.65
CA LEU A 321 36.14 7.82 13.39
C LEU A 321 35.35 9.03 13.90
N VAL A 322 34.43 9.53 13.09
CA VAL A 322 33.63 10.74 13.37
C VAL A 322 32.35 10.39 14.16
N ALA A 323 31.68 9.29 13.79
CA ALA A 323 30.37 8.90 14.31
C ALA A 323 30.37 7.48 14.90
N GLY A 324 31.45 7.07 15.57
CA GLY A 324 31.57 5.77 16.20
C GLY A 324 30.84 5.65 17.54
N HIS A 325 30.11 4.54 17.75
CA HIS A 325 29.60 4.19 19.07
C HIS A 325 30.66 3.43 19.88
N LYS A 326 30.79 3.71 21.18
CA LYS A 326 31.80 3.11 22.07
C LYS A 326 31.89 1.58 21.97
N ASP A 327 30.74 0.90 22.08
CA ASP A 327 30.72 -0.57 22.10
C ASP A 327 30.46 -1.22 20.73
N ILE A 328 29.77 -0.54 19.82
CA ILE A 328 29.33 -1.09 18.53
C ILE A 328 30.33 -0.75 17.42
N GLY A 329 30.94 0.44 17.47
CA GLY A 329 31.92 0.90 16.48
C GLY A 329 33.10 -0.06 16.27
N PRO A 330 33.73 -0.59 17.35
CA PRO A 330 34.80 -1.59 17.20
C PRO A 330 34.35 -2.86 16.47
N GLU A 331 33.12 -3.33 16.72
CA GLU A 331 32.54 -4.49 16.06
C GLU A 331 32.28 -4.21 14.57
N VAL A 332 31.72 -3.03 14.23
CA VAL A 332 31.52 -2.63 12.82
C VAL A 332 32.87 -2.57 12.10
N ARG A 333 33.89 -1.97 12.72
CA ARG A 333 35.25 -1.89 12.17
C ARG A 333 35.82 -3.28 11.91
N ARG A 334 35.69 -4.21 12.87
CA ARG A 334 36.16 -5.60 12.71
C ARG A 334 35.49 -6.28 11.52
N GLU A 335 34.16 -6.16 11.39
CA GLU A 335 33.42 -6.76 10.28
C GLU A 335 33.77 -6.14 8.93
N LEU A 336 33.96 -4.82 8.85
CA LEU A 336 34.38 -4.15 7.61
C LEU A 336 35.79 -4.57 7.19
N LEU A 337 36.75 -4.65 8.11
CA LEU A 337 38.12 -5.07 7.80
C LEU A 337 38.23 -6.56 7.45
N ALA A 338 37.32 -7.40 7.96
CA ALA A 338 37.26 -8.82 7.60
C ALA A 338 36.65 -9.07 6.21
N GLY A 339 36.05 -8.04 5.59
CA GLY A 339 35.45 -8.13 4.27
C GLY A 339 36.46 -7.97 3.14
N ARG A 340 36.08 -8.39 1.93
CA ARG A 340 36.87 -8.20 0.70
C ARG A 340 36.10 -7.36 -0.31
N GLY A 341 36.82 -6.68 -1.19
CA GLY A 341 36.22 -5.87 -2.23
C GLY A 341 35.39 -6.72 -3.17
N ARG A 342 34.24 -6.18 -3.60
CA ARG A 342 33.40 -6.82 -4.60
C ARG A 342 34.23 -7.21 -5.82
N GLY A 343 34.12 -8.49 -6.23
CA GLY A 343 34.81 -9.02 -7.41
C GLY A 343 36.26 -9.46 -7.16
N VAL A 344 36.79 -9.29 -5.95
CA VAL A 344 38.10 -9.85 -5.57
C VAL A 344 37.91 -11.32 -5.23
N MET A 345 38.43 -12.22 -6.09
CA MET A 345 38.38 -13.66 -5.83
C MET A 345 39.14 -13.98 -4.54
N ALA A 346 38.63 -14.93 -3.77
CA ALA A 346 39.41 -15.48 -2.67
C ALA A 346 40.71 -16.06 -3.23
N PRO A 347 41.87 -15.88 -2.56
CA PRO A 347 43.03 -16.69 -2.90
C PRO A 347 42.57 -18.15 -2.81
N GLU A 348 42.68 -18.88 -3.91
CA GLU A 348 42.57 -20.33 -3.87
C GLU A 348 43.54 -20.76 -2.78
N LEU A 349 43.02 -21.42 -1.73
CA LEU A 349 43.88 -22.13 -0.81
C LEU A 349 44.65 -23.11 -1.68
N GLN A 350 45.89 -22.78 -2.01
CA GLN A 350 46.80 -23.72 -2.64
C GLN A 350 46.83 -24.91 -1.69
N GLN A 351 46.07 -25.95 -2.01
CA GLN A 351 46.30 -27.26 -1.46
C GLN A 351 47.76 -27.54 -1.80
N GLN A 352 48.61 -27.50 -0.78
CA GLN A 352 49.95 -28.07 -0.87
C GLN A 352 49.74 -29.51 -1.31
N ASN A 353 49.83 -29.72 -2.61
CA ASN A 353 49.88 -31.02 -3.22
C ASN A 353 51.26 -31.54 -2.84
N ASN A 354 51.35 -32.12 -1.64
CA ASN A 354 52.50 -32.85 -1.18
C ASN A 354 52.55 -34.11 -2.06
N GLY A 355 53.09 -33.95 -3.27
CA GLY A 355 53.32 -35.02 -4.21
C GLY A 355 54.32 -35.99 -3.60
N GLY A 356 53.78 -36.99 -2.90
CA GLY A 356 54.51 -38.18 -2.50
C GLY A 356 54.91 -38.93 -3.77
N ASP A 357 56.13 -38.66 -4.21
CA ASP A 357 56.87 -39.42 -5.20
C ASP A 357 57.26 -40.77 -4.59
N ASP A 358 56.41 -41.78 -4.77
CA ASP A 358 56.69 -43.19 -4.45
C ASP A 358 56.65 -44.00 -5.76
N THR A 359 57.73 -43.93 -6.52
CA THR A 359 58.05 -44.94 -7.54
C THR A 359 59.32 -45.67 -7.11
N MET A 360 59.15 -46.77 -6.39
CA MET A 360 60.24 -47.70 -6.08
C MET A 360 60.62 -48.47 -7.34
N ASP A 361 61.82 -48.19 -7.86
CA ASP A 361 62.52 -49.02 -8.82
C ASP A 361 62.72 -50.43 -8.26
N VAL A 362 62.14 -51.43 -8.92
CA VAL A 362 62.44 -52.85 -8.69
C VAL A 362 63.60 -53.22 -9.61
N THR A 363 64.80 -53.35 -9.04
CA THR A 363 65.92 -54.05 -9.68
C THR A 363 66.19 -55.39 -9.02
N MET A 364 66.35 -56.38 -9.90
CA MET A 364 66.75 -57.79 -9.75
C MET A 364 65.65 -58.81 -9.46
#